data_AF-A0A7I8X732-F1
#
_entry.id   AF-A0A7I8X732-F1
#
_cell.length_a   1.000
_cell.length_b   1.000
_cell.length_c   1.000
_cell.angle_alpha   90.00
_cell.angle_beta   90.00
_cell.angle_gamma   90.00
#
_symmetry.space_group_name_H-M   'P 1'
#
loop_
_entity.id
_entity.type
_entity.pdbx_description
1 polymer ?
#
loop_
_entity_poly.entity_id
_entity_poly.type
_entity_poly.pdbx_seq_one_letter_code
_entity_poly.pdbx_strand_id
1 'polypeptide(L)'
;MFGPGNIVPRDNTSILQPNNPMATPHHQVESLNVPMTPLSSSNHSAFNESIDLNNNFPKLVPSQIPMAIPSTSLANYIIPSPVIENIVSTCSLGTAINLKHIALNARNAEYNPKRFAAVIMRIREPRTTALIFNSGKVVVTGAKSEDASKLAARKFARIIQKLGFNARFLDFKVQNLVAAVDVQFSIYLEGINLTHSQFSTYEPEIFPGLIYRMVVPRVVLLIFVSGKIVVTGAQKRNDVMDAFNQIYPMLRSKLDCAIPSAKSLFSSQVPRPEVMERRKSGLVYNRLPLFILQNIGRDMNIEDRLNFMDTSHRVHRAIRPSFRVFKILQISDESAETFLQENEEGPRFHFPAIRLPDILSLCTNLEHLSIAIRAPFTFELKNGTGNGPIFDSPMLNVGGYIGQFWALAPEALLKSLKSLSLTVDLVCPYLRNVCMPLPFQDLYFAVSHLLQYDFTTSIQVGICATEEPSFQDIPAAMRMKDNLRWVAWDMTSKGHKVNLELDDYTGYNDVTVEAGNIDYSLGFFYFNPELCEPEEERKFE
;
A
#
# COMPACT_ATOMS: atom_id res chain seq x y z
N MET A 1 2.81 41.70 52.84
CA MET A 1 3.12 42.86 51.98
C MET A 1 3.47 42.31 50.61
N PHE A 2 2.81 42.63 49.50
CA PHE A 2 1.54 43.34 49.26
C PHE A 2 0.87 42.74 48.00
N GLY A 3 -0.45 42.83 47.92
CA GLY A 3 -1.20 42.87 46.65
C GLY A 3 -2.02 44.19 46.63
N PRO A 4 -3.18 44.29 45.96
CA PRO A 4 -3.82 43.35 45.03
C PRO A 4 -4.41 44.06 43.76
N GLY A 5 -5.26 43.38 42.98
CA GLY A 5 -6.08 43.98 41.91
C GLY A 5 -6.58 42.96 40.87
N ASN A 6 -7.83 42.47 40.76
CA ASN A 6 -9.09 42.52 41.52
C ASN A 6 -10.30 43.00 40.66
N ILE A 7 -11.37 42.18 40.61
CA ILE A 7 -12.78 42.47 40.21
C ILE A 7 -13.25 42.29 38.74
N VAL A 8 -14.50 41.79 38.67
CA VAL A 8 -15.34 41.32 37.54
C VAL A 8 -16.20 42.45 36.93
N PRO A 9 -16.81 42.26 35.74
CA PRO A 9 -18.25 41.88 35.68
C PRO A 9 -18.59 40.92 34.52
N ARG A 10 -19.83 40.48 34.23
CA ARG A 10 -21.08 40.08 34.93
C ARG A 10 -22.15 39.88 33.82
N ASP A 11 -23.19 39.09 34.05
CA ASP A 11 -24.07 38.51 33.00
C ASP A 11 -25.15 39.43 32.36
N ASN A 12 -25.67 38.97 31.20
CA ASN A 12 -27.10 38.61 30.92
C ASN A 12 -27.92 39.31 29.80
N THR A 13 -28.74 38.47 29.12
CA THR A 13 -30.04 38.75 28.43
C THR A 13 -30.05 39.60 27.12
N SER A 14 -30.99 39.46 26.16
CA SER A 14 -32.26 38.68 26.11
C SER A 14 -32.84 38.40 24.69
N ILE A 15 -33.46 37.20 24.54
CA ILE A 15 -34.79 36.89 23.90
C ILE A 15 -35.04 37.18 22.39
N LEU A 16 -35.37 36.13 21.61
CA LEU A 16 -36.69 35.92 20.93
C LEU A 16 -36.84 34.50 20.31
N GLN A 17 -38.09 34.07 20.08
CA GLN A 17 -38.55 32.80 19.44
C GLN A 17 -39.60 33.17 18.32
N PRO A 18 -40.43 32.29 17.70
CA PRO A 18 -40.57 30.80 17.71
C PRO A 18 -40.81 30.13 16.33
N ASN A 19 -40.87 28.77 16.27
CA ASN A 19 -42.01 27.97 15.75
C ASN A 19 -41.74 26.45 15.56
N ASN A 20 -42.83 25.67 15.47
CA ASN A 20 -42.99 24.21 15.23
C ASN A 20 -44.44 24.04 14.60
N PRO A 21 -45.04 22.86 14.25
CA PRO A 21 -44.74 21.45 14.60
C PRO A 21 -45.03 20.36 13.50
N MET A 22 -45.09 19.08 13.90
CA MET A 22 -45.74 17.89 13.25
C MET A 22 -45.04 17.27 12.00
N ALA A 23 -45.19 15.98 11.66
CA ALA A 23 -46.09 14.90 12.14
C ALA A 23 -45.42 13.48 12.22
N THR A 24 -46.19 12.47 12.63
CA THR A 24 -45.89 11.00 12.71
C THR A 24 -46.79 10.21 11.70
N PRO A 25 -47.03 8.86 11.67
CA PRO A 25 -46.62 7.73 12.56
C PRO A 25 -46.41 6.30 11.92
N HIS A 26 -46.21 5.26 12.77
CA HIS A 26 -46.64 3.82 12.67
C HIS A 26 -46.31 2.92 11.42
N HIS A 27 -46.34 1.56 11.42
CA HIS A 27 -46.38 0.48 12.46
C HIS A 27 -45.64 -0.82 11.99
N GLN A 28 -45.77 -1.91 12.76
CA GLN A 28 -45.14 -3.26 12.63
C GLN A 28 -45.79 -4.14 11.51
N VAL A 29 -45.45 -5.43 11.25
CA VAL A 29 -45.72 -6.66 12.07
C VAL A 29 -45.05 -7.93 11.43
N GLU A 30 -44.47 -8.80 12.28
CA GLU A 30 -44.31 -10.30 12.33
C GLU A 30 -44.29 -11.25 11.07
N SER A 31 -44.07 -12.58 11.16
CA SER A 31 -43.03 -13.46 11.80
C SER A 31 -43.23 -14.97 11.42
N LEU A 32 -42.37 -15.92 11.88
CA LEU A 32 -42.52 -17.41 11.92
C LEU A 32 -42.43 -18.21 10.57
N ASN A 33 -42.12 -19.53 10.49
CA ASN A 33 -41.13 -20.38 11.20
C ASN A 33 -40.85 -21.77 10.50
N VAL A 34 -39.58 -22.21 10.54
CA VAL A 34 -38.96 -23.59 10.64
C VAL A 34 -39.84 -24.88 10.57
N PRO A 35 -39.48 -25.91 9.76
CA PRO A 35 -38.96 -27.21 10.28
C PRO A 35 -37.82 -27.91 9.45
N MET A 36 -37.43 -29.16 9.81
CA MET A 36 -36.11 -29.80 9.54
C MET A 36 -36.09 -31.07 8.62
N THR A 37 -34.89 -31.67 8.50
CA THR A 37 -34.44 -32.86 7.72
C THR A 37 -34.83 -34.24 8.30
N PRO A 38 -34.53 -35.34 7.57
CA PRO A 38 -33.68 -36.42 8.14
C PRO A 38 -32.68 -37.09 7.14
N LEU A 39 -31.93 -38.11 7.60
CA LEU A 39 -30.83 -38.83 6.89
C LEU A 39 -31.26 -40.18 6.27
N SER A 40 -30.39 -40.73 5.41
CA SER A 40 -30.33 -42.16 5.00
C SER A 40 -28.86 -42.66 4.94
N SER A 41 -28.60 -43.92 4.56
CA SER A 41 -27.32 -44.63 4.84
C SER A 41 -27.03 -45.85 3.94
N SER A 42 -25.84 -46.46 4.10
CA SER A 42 -25.36 -47.75 3.52
C SER A 42 -24.88 -47.69 2.04
N ASN A 43 -24.14 -48.60 1.39
CA ASN A 43 -23.18 -49.70 1.71
C ASN A 43 -22.57 -50.21 0.35
N HIS A 44 -21.62 -51.14 0.16
CA HIS A 44 -20.76 -52.05 0.97
C HIS A 44 -19.59 -52.56 0.08
N SER A 45 -18.42 -52.94 0.67
CA SER A 45 -17.44 -53.97 0.19
C SER A 45 -16.75 -53.84 -1.19
N ALA A 46 -15.70 -54.61 -1.56
CA ALA A 46 -14.47 -55.12 -0.90
C ALA A 46 -13.64 -55.93 -1.94
N PHE A 47 -12.31 -56.02 -1.80
CA PHE A 47 -11.44 -57.22 -1.93
C PHE A 47 -9.95 -56.86 -2.10
N ASN A 48 -9.06 -57.82 -1.81
CA ASN A 48 -7.59 -57.69 -1.85
C ASN A 48 -7.00 -58.26 -3.16
N GLU A 49 -5.77 -57.85 -3.52
CA GLU A 49 -4.58 -58.73 -3.38
C GLU A 49 -3.25 -57.98 -3.67
N SER A 50 -2.13 -58.66 -3.44
CA SER A 50 -0.76 -58.13 -3.32
C SER A 50 0.24 -58.89 -4.21
N ILE A 51 1.39 -58.30 -4.57
CA ILE A 51 2.74 -58.93 -4.61
C ILE A 51 3.81 -57.93 -5.10
N ASP A 52 5.04 -58.05 -4.59
CA ASP A 52 6.24 -57.25 -4.93
C ASP A 52 7.02 -57.77 -6.17
N LEU A 53 7.91 -56.95 -6.76
CA LEU A 53 9.39 -57.22 -6.84
C LEU A 53 10.19 -56.28 -7.77
N ASN A 54 11.51 -56.25 -7.55
CA ASN A 54 12.52 -55.36 -8.19
C ASN A 54 12.89 -55.73 -9.65
N ASN A 55 13.30 -54.74 -10.48
CA ASN A 55 14.71 -54.58 -10.92
C ASN A 55 14.99 -53.57 -12.07
N ASN A 56 16.22 -53.04 -12.04
CA ASN A 56 17.09 -52.31 -12.99
C ASN A 56 16.71 -51.98 -14.47
N PHE A 57 17.21 -50.79 -14.87
CA PHE A 57 17.47 -50.17 -16.20
C PHE A 57 18.30 -51.01 -17.22
N PRO A 58 18.61 -50.52 -18.46
CA PRO A 58 18.00 -49.46 -19.32
C PRO A 58 17.79 -49.86 -20.82
N LYS A 59 17.03 -49.07 -21.62
CA LYS A 59 17.47 -48.43 -22.91
C LYS A 59 16.34 -47.90 -23.83
N LEU A 60 16.72 -46.85 -24.59
CA LEU A 60 16.27 -46.43 -25.92
C LEU A 60 14.86 -45.80 -26.13
N VAL A 61 14.87 -44.87 -27.10
CA VAL A 61 13.86 -43.88 -27.54
C VAL A 61 13.54 -44.29 -29.01
N PRO A 62 12.30 -44.19 -29.56
CA PRO A 62 11.63 -42.89 -29.72
C PRO A 62 10.08 -42.77 -29.76
N SER A 63 9.64 -41.57 -29.36
CA SER A 63 8.50 -40.78 -29.88
C SER A 63 7.20 -41.47 -30.33
N GLN A 64 6.18 -41.42 -29.46
CA GLN A 64 4.83 -40.96 -29.84
C GLN A 64 4.27 -40.03 -28.75
N ILE A 65 3.50 -39.01 -29.15
CA ILE A 65 2.94 -37.99 -28.24
C ILE A 65 1.44 -38.20 -28.06
N PRO A 66 0.97 -38.41 -26.83
CA PRO A 66 -0.37 -38.01 -26.40
C PRO A 66 -0.28 -36.71 -25.59
N MET A 67 -1.09 -35.70 -25.93
CA MET A 67 -1.19 -34.48 -25.13
C MET A 67 -1.95 -34.75 -23.83
N ALA A 68 -1.24 -34.81 -22.71
CA ALA A 68 -1.83 -34.67 -21.38
C ALA A 68 -1.74 -33.20 -20.95
N ILE A 69 -2.88 -32.55 -20.73
CA ILE A 69 -2.93 -31.22 -20.13
C ILE A 69 -2.59 -31.39 -18.64
N PRO A 70 -1.49 -30.80 -18.12
CA PRO A 70 -1.27 -30.77 -16.69
C PRO A 70 -2.29 -29.80 -16.08
N SER A 71 -3.33 -30.35 -15.44
CA SER A 71 -4.27 -29.56 -14.67
C SER A 71 -3.53 -28.93 -13.48
N THR A 72 -3.14 -27.67 -13.62
CA THR A 72 -2.52 -26.88 -12.55
C THR A 72 -3.47 -26.78 -11.37
N SER A 73 -3.24 -27.61 -10.36
CA SER A 73 -3.90 -27.48 -9.06
C SER A 73 -3.56 -26.11 -8.49
N LEU A 74 -4.55 -25.22 -8.39
CA LEU A 74 -4.38 -23.98 -7.63
C LEU A 74 -3.87 -24.34 -6.23
N ALA A 75 -2.81 -23.65 -5.79
CA ALA A 75 -2.51 -23.60 -4.37
C ALA A 75 -3.73 -23.00 -3.65
N ASN A 76 -4.21 -23.66 -2.60
CA ASN A 76 -5.38 -23.22 -1.83
C ASN A 76 -5.01 -21.99 -0.97
N TYR A 77 -4.96 -20.82 -1.60
CA TYR A 77 -4.79 -19.53 -0.92
C TYR A 77 -6.00 -19.30 0.01
N ILE A 78 -5.73 -19.25 1.31
CA ILE A 78 -6.75 -18.98 2.32
C ILE A 78 -7.10 -17.49 2.26
N ILE A 79 -8.34 -17.16 1.87
CA ILE A 79 -8.83 -15.78 1.90
C ILE A 79 -9.01 -15.36 3.37
N PRO A 80 -8.39 -14.26 3.84
CA PRO A 80 -8.51 -13.83 5.23
C PRO A 80 -9.92 -13.33 5.55
N SER A 81 -10.50 -13.81 6.65
CA SER A 81 -11.89 -13.52 7.04
C SER A 81 -11.98 -12.32 8.00
N PRO A 82 -12.85 -11.33 7.74
CA PRO A 82 -13.16 -10.28 8.71
C PRO A 82 -13.60 -10.77 10.09
N VAL A 83 -13.01 -10.17 11.13
CA VAL A 83 -13.30 -10.42 12.54
C VAL A 83 -14.08 -9.24 13.11
N ILE A 84 -15.18 -9.51 13.84
CA ILE A 84 -15.98 -8.46 14.47
C ILE A 84 -15.30 -8.01 15.77
N GLU A 85 -14.84 -6.76 15.79
CA GLU A 85 -14.12 -6.16 16.93
C GLU A 85 -15.04 -5.34 17.84
N ASN A 86 -16.12 -4.74 17.32
CA ASN A 86 -17.11 -4.04 18.14
C ASN A 86 -18.53 -4.09 17.54
N ILE A 87 -19.53 -4.10 18.41
CA ILE A 87 -20.95 -4.03 18.08
C ILE A 87 -21.61 -2.96 18.93
N VAL A 88 -22.23 -1.99 18.25
CA VAL A 88 -23.11 -0.99 18.86
C VAL A 88 -24.56 -1.42 18.65
N SER A 89 -25.29 -1.60 19.76
CA SER A 89 -26.72 -1.91 19.75
C SER A 89 -27.52 -0.90 20.56
N THR A 90 -28.84 -0.90 20.39
CA THR A 90 -29.78 -0.13 21.20
C THR A 90 -30.90 -1.00 21.69
N CYS A 91 -31.46 -0.66 22.85
CA CYS A 91 -32.77 -1.14 23.29
C CYS A 91 -33.57 -0.01 23.98
N SER A 92 -34.85 -0.27 24.22
CA SER A 92 -35.77 0.58 24.98
C SER A 92 -36.11 -0.08 26.31
N LEU A 93 -36.08 0.70 27.39
CA LEU A 93 -36.54 0.28 28.71
C LEU A 93 -38.06 0.48 28.90
N GLY A 94 -38.75 1.14 27.95
CA GLY A 94 -40.21 1.28 27.97
C GLY A 94 -40.77 2.08 29.15
N THR A 95 -39.95 2.93 29.79
CA THR A 95 -40.30 3.87 30.87
C THR A 95 -39.27 5.00 30.94
N ALA A 96 -39.63 6.16 31.53
CA ALA A 96 -38.70 7.26 31.78
C ALA A 96 -37.79 6.97 32.98
N ILE A 97 -36.57 7.50 32.97
CA ILE A 97 -35.49 7.09 33.88
C ILE A 97 -34.80 8.29 34.53
N ASN A 98 -34.96 8.44 35.85
CA ASN A 98 -34.27 9.47 36.61
C ASN A 98 -32.75 9.18 36.71
N LEU A 99 -31.99 9.80 35.82
CA LEU A 99 -30.54 9.65 35.70
C LEU A 99 -29.76 9.95 37.00
N LYS A 100 -30.20 10.93 37.79
CA LYS A 100 -29.59 11.24 39.10
C LYS A 100 -29.75 10.08 40.08
N HIS A 101 -30.93 9.45 40.09
CA HIS A 101 -31.21 8.33 40.98
C HIS A 101 -30.39 7.07 40.63
N ILE A 102 -30.10 6.83 39.34
CA ILE A 102 -29.14 5.78 38.95
C ILE A 102 -27.74 6.11 39.46
N ALA A 103 -27.24 7.32 39.19
CA ALA A 103 -25.87 7.71 39.54
C ALA A 103 -25.58 7.65 41.05
N LEU A 104 -26.59 7.91 41.89
CA LEU A 104 -26.46 7.81 43.36
C LEU A 104 -26.44 6.36 43.87
N ASN A 105 -27.11 5.43 43.20
CA ASN A 105 -27.31 4.06 43.70
C ASN A 105 -26.44 2.99 42.99
N ALA A 106 -25.91 3.28 41.79
CA ALA A 106 -25.10 2.35 41.02
C ALA A 106 -23.60 2.73 41.06
N ARG A 107 -22.80 1.99 41.84
CA ARG A 107 -21.34 2.19 41.98
C ARG A 107 -20.55 2.07 40.65
N ASN A 108 -21.16 1.51 39.61
CA ASN A 108 -20.60 1.30 38.27
C ASN A 108 -21.19 2.26 37.22
N ALA A 109 -21.72 3.42 37.65
CA ALA A 109 -22.33 4.43 36.80
C ALA A 109 -21.66 5.82 36.99
N GLU A 110 -21.33 6.47 35.89
CA GLU A 110 -20.79 7.83 35.81
C GLU A 110 -21.89 8.77 35.25
N TYR A 111 -22.09 9.95 35.83
CA TYR A 111 -23.04 10.93 35.31
C TYR A 111 -22.57 12.37 35.54
N ASN A 112 -22.44 13.13 34.45
CA ASN A 112 -22.16 14.56 34.50
C ASN A 112 -23.02 15.28 33.44
N PRO A 113 -24.17 15.86 33.82
CA PRO A 113 -25.10 16.48 32.87
C PRO A 113 -24.54 17.72 32.16
N LYS A 114 -23.47 18.35 32.67
CA LYS A 114 -22.78 19.43 31.96
C LYS A 114 -21.92 18.92 30.80
N ARG A 115 -21.50 17.65 30.83
CA ARG A 115 -20.69 17.00 29.79
C ARG A 115 -21.54 16.15 28.83
N PHE A 116 -22.51 15.39 29.35
CA PHE A 116 -23.33 14.50 28.53
C PHE A 116 -24.67 14.18 29.21
N ALA A 117 -25.76 14.21 28.44
CA ALA A 117 -27.13 14.05 28.94
C ALA A 117 -27.58 12.58 29.13
N ALA A 118 -26.64 11.69 29.47
CA ALA A 118 -26.88 10.27 29.72
C ALA A 118 -25.96 9.72 30.81
N VAL A 119 -26.41 8.69 31.51
CA VAL A 119 -25.57 7.93 32.46
C VAL A 119 -24.71 6.94 31.69
N ILE A 120 -23.41 6.91 31.97
CA ILE A 120 -22.46 5.94 31.44
C ILE A 120 -22.34 4.81 32.46
N MET A 121 -22.85 3.62 32.17
CA MET A 121 -22.78 2.46 33.07
C MET A 121 -21.92 1.35 32.46
N ARG A 122 -21.06 0.69 33.27
CA ARG A 122 -20.13 -0.33 32.77
C ARG A 122 -20.33 -1.68 33.47
N ILE A 123 -20.16 -2.78 32.74
CA ILE A 123 -20.13 -4.14 33.30
C ILE A 123 -18.91 -4.91 32.79
N ARG A 124 -18.37 -5.80 33.63
CA ARG A 124 -17.17 -6.59 33.31
C ARG A 124 -17.42 -7.74 32.34
N GLU A 125 -18.62 -8.30 32.34
CA GLU A 125 -18.91 -9.54 31.60
C GLU A 125 -20.31 -9.51 30.94
N PRO A 126 -20.39 -9.55 29.60
CA PRO A 126 -19.30 -9.25 28.67
C PRO A 126 -18.85 -7.79 28.86
N ARG A 127 -17.56 -7.50 28.65
CA ARG A 127 -16.93 -6.20 28.94
C ARG A 127 -17.54 -5.09 28.08
N THR A 128 -18.53 -4.39 28.59
CA THR A 128 -19.39 -3.49 27.80
C THR A 128 -19.74 -2.22 28.58
N THR A 129 -20.04 -1.16 27.82
CA THR A 129 -20.51 0.14 28.34
C THR A 129 -21.89 0.44 27.76
N ALA A 130 -22.81 0.90 28.61
CA ALA A 130 -24.12 1.42 28.24
C ALA A 130 -24.20 2.93 28.44
N LEU A 131 -24.90 3.61 27.53
CA LEU A 131 -25.33 5.00 27.64
C LEU A 131 -26.84 5.01 27.85
N ILE A 132 -27.29 5.43 29.04
CA ILE A 132 -28.70 5.37 29.46
C ILE A 132 -29.26 6.79 29.48
N PHE A 133 -30.28 7.04 28.65
CA PHE A 133 -30.92 8.35 28.49
C PHE A 133 -32.19 8.47 29.35
N ASN A 134 -32.59 9.69 29.70
CA ASN A 134 -33.79 9.98 30.50
C ASN A 134 -35.09 9.40 29.88
N SER A 135 -35.13 9.27 28.55
CA SER A 135 -36.22 8.65 27.79
C SER A 135 -36.32 7.13 27.92
N GLY A 136 -35.42 6.48 28.68
CA GLY A 136 -35.34 5.02 28.75
C GLY A 136 -34.69 4.36 27.54
N LYS A 137 -34.21 5.12 26.55
CA LYS A 137 -33.36 4.57 25.49
C LYS A 137 -31.98 4.23 26.06
N VAL A 138 -31.45 3.07 25.66
CA VAL A 138 -30.11 2.59 26.01
C VAL A 138 -29.32 2.32 24.72
N VAL A 139 -28.08 2.78 24.68
CA VAL A 139 -27.07 2.39 23.66
C VAL A 139 -26.04 1.50 24.36
N VAL A 140 -25.66 0.36 23.78
CA VAL A 140 -24.65 -0.56 24.33
C VAL A 140 -23.51 -0.72 23.32
N THR A 141 -22.26 -0.71 23.80
CA THR A 141 -21.04 -0.82 22.99
C THR A 141 -19.95 -1.63 23.71
N GLY A 142 -18.99 -2.18 22.96
CA GLY A 142 -17.86 -2.98 23.44
C GLY A 142 -18.03 -4.50 23.32
N ALA A 143 -19.11 -4.99 22.71
CA ALA A 143 -19.34 -6.42 22.51
C ALA A 143 -18.73 -6.91 21.18
N LYS A 144 -18.12 -8.10 21.16
CA LYS A 144 -17.59 -8.74 19.93
C LYS A 144 -18.55 -9.69 19.20
N SER A 145 -19.70 -9.99 19.80
CA SER A 145 -20.75 -10.83 19.18
C SER A 145 -22.15 -10.30 19.47
N GLU A 146 -23.09 -10.59 18.57
CA GLU A 146 -24.46 -10.07 18.64
C GLU A 146 -25.18 -10.58 19.90
N ASP A 147 -24.98 -11.86 20.25
CA ASP A 147 -25.46 -12.46 21.49
C ASP A 147 -24.83 -11.85 22.74
N ALA A 148 -23.53 -11.52 22.72
CA ALA A 148 -22.90 -10.80 23.82
C ALA A 148 -23.48 -9.38 23.98
N SER A 149 -23.77 -8.69 22.87
CA SER A 149 -24.42 -7.37 22.88
C SER A 149 -25.85 -7.46 23.43
N LYS A 150 -26.62 -8.48 23.02
CA LYS A 150 -27.98 -8.79 23.50
C LYS A 150 -28.00 -9.19 24.98
N LEU A 151 -27.03 -9.99 25.42
CA LEU A 151 -26.83 -10.38 26.82
C LEU A 151 -26.46 -9.18 27.69
N ALA A 152 -25.54 -8.32 27.22
CA ALA A 152 -25.19 -7.07 27.90
C ALA A 152 -26.42 -6.18 28.08
N ALA A 153 -27.16 -5.92 27.00
CA ALA A 153 -28.36 -5.08 27.03
C ALA A 153 -29.44 -5.63 27.98
N ARG A 154 -29.61 -6.97 28.07
CA ARG A 154 -30.45 -7.63 29.07
C ARG A 154 -29.90 -7.47 30.50
N LYS A 155 -28.58 -7.60 30.72
CA LYS A 155 -27.94 -7.36 32.03
C LYS A 155 -28.15 -5.90 32.48
N PHE A 156 -27.97 -4.92 31.60
CA PHE A 156 -28.24 -3.50 31.89
C PHE A 156 -29.71 -3.26 32.25
N ALA A 157 -30.67 -3.74 31.46
CA ALA A 157 -32.10 -3.64 31.78
C ALA A 157 -32.42 -4.27 33.16
N ARG A 158 -31.82 -5.42 33.49
CA ARG A 158 -31.99 -6.09 34.79
C ARG A 158 -31.35 -5.33 35.96
N ILE A 159 -30.26 -4.58 35.74
CA ILE A 159 -29.71 -3.66 36.74
C ILE A 159 -30.71 -2.52 37.00
N ILE A 160 -31.28 -1.91 35.95
CA ILE A 160 -32.25 -0.82 36.11
C ILE A 160 -33.54 -1.28 36.79
N GLN A 161 -34.01 -2.51 36.53
CA GLN A 161 -35.09 -3.15 37.31
C GLN A 161 -34.74 -3.27 38.81
N LYS A 162 -33.51 -3.68 39.14
CA LYS A 162 -33.05 -3.79 40.54
C LYS A 162 -32.93 -2.43 41.25
N LEU A 163 -32.87 -1.33 40.51
CA LEU A 163 -32.90 0.04 41.04
C LEU A 163 -34.34 0.59 41.20
N GLY A 164 -35.37 -0.26 41.13
CA GLY A 164 -36.77 0.11 41.41
C GLY A 164 -37.54 0.70 40.22
N PHE A 165 -36.92 0.85 39.04
CA PHE A 165 -37.62 1.30 37.85
C PHE A 165 -38.41 0.15 37.19
N ASN A 166 -39.62 0.44 36.70
CA ASN A 166 -40.42 -0.50 35.90
C ASN A 166 -39.88 -0.65 34.46
N ALA A 167 -38.61 -1.04 34.34
CA ALA A 167 -37.90 -1.19 33.08
C ALA A 167 -38.17 -2.55 32.44
N ARG A 168 -38.46 -2.54 31.14
CA ARG A 168 -38.61 -3.74 30.29
C ARG A 168 -37.40 -3.87 29.36
N PHE A 169 -37.36 -4.93 28.54
CA PHE A 169 -36.36 -5.09 27.49
C PHE A 169 -37.09 -5.13 26.14
N LEU A 170 -37.15 -3.98 25.47
CA LEU A 170 -37.88 -3.77 24.24
C LEU A 170 -36.94 -3.30 23.13
N ASP A 171 -37.37 -3.41 21.87
CA ASP A 171 -36.76 -2.77 20.69
C ASP A 171 -35.24 -2.97 20.55
N PHE A 172 -34.75 -4.18 20.87
CA PHE A 172 -33.34 -4.51 20.70
C PHE A 172 -32.97 -4.56 19.21
N LYS A 173 -32.07 -3.67 18.79
CA LYS A 173 -31.56 -3.60 17.42
C LYS A 173 -30.05 -3.33 17.42
N VAL A 174 -29.30 -4.07 16.59
CA VAL A 174 -27.92 -3.72 16.21
C VAL A 174 -27.95 -2.49 15.29
N GLN A 175 -27.15 -1.47 15.62
CA GLN A 175 -27.09 -0.21 14.89
C GLN A 175 -25.80 -0.08 14.08
N ASN A 176 -24.68 -0.63 14.57
CA ASN A 176 -23.42 -0.68 13.85
C ASN A 176 -22.59 -1.92 14.23
N LEU A 177 -21.93 -2.51 13.25
CA LEU A 177 -20.87 -3.49 13.39
C LEU A 177 -19.55 -2.86 12.91
N VAL A 178 -18.49 -3.05 13.69
CA VAL A 178 -17.12 -2.72 13.29
C VAL A 178 -16.32 -4.01 13.20
N ALA A 179 -15.74 -4.25 12.03
CA ALA A 179 -14.90 -5.39 11.74
C ALA A 179 -13.48 -4.96 11.38
N ALA A 180 -12.50 -5.81 11.66
CA ALA A 180 -11.13 -5.67 11.19
C ALA A 180 -10.72 -6.92 10.40
N VAL A 181 -9.90 -6.72 9.38
CA VAL A 181 -9.23 -7.79 8.63
C VAL A 181 -7.83 -7.28 8.24
N ASP A 182 -6.89 -8.20 8.13
CA ASP A 182 -5.54 -7.95 7.63
C ASP A 182 -5.37 -8.80 6.37
N VAL A 183 -5.06 -8.19 5.24
CA VAL A 183 -4.87 -8.92 3.98
C VAL A 183 -3.44 -9.44 3.79
N GLN A 184 -2.52 -9.11 4.72
CA GLN A 184 -1.14 -9.57 4.74
C GLN A 184 -0.28 -9.15 3.52
N PHE A 185 -0.70 -8.12 2.79
CA PHE A 185 0.09 -7.47 1.74
C PHE A 185 -0.13 -5.94 1.76
N SER A 186 0.89 -5.19 1.36
CA SER A 186 0.83 -3.73 1.29
C SER A 186 -0.11 -3.25 0.18
N ILE A 187 -0.85 -2.16 0.44
CA ILE A 187 -1.88 -1.64 -0.46
C ILE A 187 -1.49 -0.24 -0.95
N TYR A 188 -1.41 -0.07 -2.27
CA TYR A 188 -1.17 1.23 -2.92
C TYR A 188 -2.45 2.10 -2.89
N LEU A 189 -2.59 2.93 -1.86
CA LEU A 189 -3.80 3.71 -1.58
C LEU A 189 -4.02 4.83 -2.61
N GLU A 190 -2.95 5.46 -3.06
CA GLU A 190 -2.94 6.55 -4.03
C GLU A 190 -3.55 6.07 -5.37
N GLY A 191 -3.11 4.91 -5.84
CA GLY A 191 -3.63 4.28 -7.06
C GLY A 191 -5.06 3.77 -6.93
N ILE A 192 -5.54 3.46 -5.72
CA ILE A 192 -6.97 3.22 -5.48
C ILE A 192 -7.72 4.56 -5.53
N ASN A 193 -7.23 5.59 -4.85
CA ASN A 193 -7.88 6.90 -4.77
C ASN A 193 -8.04 7.55 -6.15
N LEU A 194 -7.01 7.47 -7.01
CA LEU A 194 -7.06 7.95 -8.39
C LEU A 194 -8.12 7.23 -9.24
N THR A 195 -8.33 5.92 -9.00
CA THR A 195 -9.25 5.09 -9.80
C THR A 195 -10.69 5.13 -9.27
N HIS A 196 -10.88 5.30 -7.96
CA HIS A 196 -12.18 5.23 -7.27
C HIS A 196 -12.58 6.56 -6.58
N SER A 197 -12.04 7.70 -7.02
CA SER A 197 -12.21 9.04 -6.40
C SER A 197 -13.65 9.50 -6.12
N GLN A 198 -14.65 8.90 -6.77
CA GLN A 198 -16.08 9.15 -6.48
C GLN A 198 -16.56 8.48 -5.16
N PHE A 199 -15.82 7.48 -4.68
CA PHE A 199 -16.12 6.66 -3.51
C PHE A 199 -15.02 6.75 -2.44
N SER A 200 -13.77 6.98 -2.83
CA SER A 200 -12.63 7.11 -1.92
C SER A 200 -12.36 8.55 -1.48
N THR A 201 -11.70 8.70 -0.35
CA THR A 201 -11.04 9.94 0.07
C THR A 201 -9.76 9.55 0.80
N TYR A 202 -8.62 10.11 0.40
CA TYR A 202 -7.33 9.82 0.98
C TYR A 202 -6.49 11.10 0.96
N GLU A 203 -6.14 11.55 2.17
CA GLU A 203 -5.45 12.80 2.47
C GLU A 203 -4.50 12.47 3.63
N PRO A 204 -3.28 11.95 3.36
CA PRO A 204 -2.45 11.32 4.40
C PRO A 204 -2.10 12.26 5.56
N GLU A 205 -1.91 13.55 5.27
CA GLU A 205 -1.71 14.65 6.23
C GLU A 205 -2.87 14.81 7.24
N ILE A 206 -4.09 14.41 6.87
CA ILE A 206 -5.31 14.53 7.69
C ILE A 206 -5.65 13.18 8.33
N PHE A 207 -5.49 12.08 7.60
CA PHE A 207 -5.76 10.73 8.08
C PHE A 207 -4.98 9.67 7.27
N PRO A 208 -4.14 8.81 7.90
CA PRO A 208 -3.20 7.91 7.23
C PRO A 208 -3.84 6.63 6.62
N GLY A 209 -5.11 6.69 6.24
CA GLY A 209 -5.84 5.57 5.64
C GLY A 209 -6.88 6.05 4.64
N LEU A 210 -7.09 5.28 3.57
CA LEU A 210 -8.08 5.60 2.55
C LEU A 210 -9.49 5.29 3.08
N ILE A 211 -10.37 6.29 3.03
CA ILE A 211 -11.78 6.20 3.43
C ILE A 211 -12.59 5.82 2.20
N TYR A 212 -12.93 4.54 2.03
CA TYR A 212 -13.74 4.04 0.92
C TYR A 212 -15.22 3.96 1.32
N ARG A 213 -16.10 4.65 0.59
CA ARG A 213 -17.55 4.73 0.84
C ARG A 213 -18.29 3.82 -0.13
N MET A 214 -18.57 2.60 0.30
CA MET A 214 -19.29 1.60 -0.51
C MET A 214 -20.79 1.89 -0.52
N VAL A 215 -21.41 1.81 -1.71
CA VAL A 215 -22.85 2.08 -1.90
C VAL A 215 -23.71 0.85 -1.57
N VAL A 216 -23.27 -0.33 -2.00
CA VAL A 216 -23.99 -1.61 -1.83
C VAL A 216 -23.00 -2.72 -1.40
N PRO A 217 -23.07 -3.25 -0.17
CA PRO A 217 -23.84 -2.73 0.96
C PRO A 217 -23.33 -1.34 1.39
N ARG A 218 -24.18 -0.56 2.06
CA ARG A 218 -23.87 0.83 2.46
C ARG A 218 -22.95 0.87 3.68
N VAL A 219 -21.65 0.71 3.46
CA VAL A 219 -20.61 0.68 4.49
C VAL A 219 -19.46 1.64 4.18
N VAL A 220 -18.64 1.93 5.18
CA VAL A 220 -17.37 2.65 5.02
C VAL A 220 -16.23 1.70 5.41
N LEU A 221 -15.21 1.64 4.56
CA LEU A 221 -13.97 0.92 4.83
C LEU A 221 -12.85 1.94 5.05
N LEU A 222 -12.01 1.70 6.05
CA LEU A 222 -10.76 2.42 6.29
C LEU A 222 -9.63 1.47 5.91
N ILE A 223 -8.91 1.79 4.85
CA ILE A 223 -7.90 0.92 4.23
C ILE A 223 -6.52 1.54 4.48
N PHE A 224 -5.63 0.81 5.17
CA PHE A 224 -4.30 1.29 5.51
C PHE A 224 -3.24 0.68 4.58
N VAL A 225 -2.14 1.40 4.37
CA VAL A 225 -1.02 0.96 3.49
C VAL A 225 -0.50 -0.42 3.88
N SER A 226 -0.55 -0.77 5.17
CA SER A 226 -0.06 -2.04 5.74
C SER A 226 -1.00 -3.25 5.56
N GLY A 227 -1.99 -3.20 4.66
CA GLY A 227 -2.92 -4.31 4.42
C GLY A 227 -4.08 -4.42 5.43
N LYS A 228 -4.09 -3.58 6.46
CA LYS A 228 -5.15 -3.57 7.48
C LYS A 228 -6.37 -2.81 6.97
N ILE A 229 -7.55 -3.37 7.18
CA ILE A 229 -8.83 -2.83 6.74
C ILE A 229 -9.81 -2.85 7.91
N VAL A 230 -10.47 -1.73 8.18
CA VAL A 230 -11.56 -1.61 9.16
C VAL A 230 -12.87 -1.30 8.45
N VAL A 231 -13.86 -2.18 8.57
CA VAL A 231 -15.21 -2.00 7.98
C VAL A 231 -16.18 -1.52 9.05
N THR A 232 -16.97 -0.48 8.76
CA THR A 232 -17.96 0.12 9.67
C THR A 232 -19.19 0.60 8.91
N GLY A 233 -20.33 0.74 9.60
CA GLY A 233 -21.64 1.13 9.02
C GLY A 233 -22.59 -0.05 8.74
N ALA A 234 -22.09 -1.28 8.80
CA ALA A 234 -22.87 -2.50 8.63
C ALA A 234 -23.89 -2.72 9.77
N GLN A 235 -25.05 -3.30 9.47
CA GLN A 235 -26.04 -3.71 10.48
C GLN A 235 -26.11 -5.23 10.65
N LYS A 236 -25.64 -6.02 9.68
CA LYS A 236 -25.55 -7.49 9.71
C LYS A 236 -24.13 -7.94 9.41
N ARG A 237 -23.75 -9.13 9.90
CA ARG A 237 -22.45 -9.74 9.59
C ARG A 237 -22.24 -9.95 8.09
N ASN A 238 -23.30 -10.28 7.35
CA ASN A 238 -23.24 -10.45 5.90
C ASN A 238 -22.81 -9.16 5.19
N ASP A 239 -23.36 -7.99 5.57
CA ASP A 239 -22.97 -6.70 4.98
C ASP A 239 -21.45 -6.45 5.07
N VAL A 240 -20.78 -6.94 6.13
CA VAL A 240 -19.31 -6.87 6.27
C VAL A 240 -18.60 -7.82 5.30
N MET A 241 -19.08 -9.06 5.20
CA MET A 241 -18.49 -10.08 4.32
C MET A 241 -18.69 -9.74 2.85
N ASP A 242 -19.87 -9.26 2.46
CA ASP A 242 -20.20 -8.87 1.10
C ASP A 242 -19.42 -7.62 0.66
N ALA A 243 -19.15 -6.70 1.59
CA ALA A 243 -18.25 -5.57 1.34
C ALA A 243 -16.79 -6.02 1.19
N PHE A 244 -16.32 -6.94 2.04
CA PHE A 244 -14.98 -7.47 1.94
C PHE A 244 -14.77 -8.27 0.64
N ASN A 245 -15.73 -9.12 0.28
CA ASN A 245 -15.70 -9.91 -0.96
C ASN A 245 -15.75 -9.06 -2.23
N GLN A 246 -16.27 -7.83 -2.16
CA GLN A 246 -16.19 -6.85 -3.25
C GLN A 246 -14.86 -6.09 -3.29
N ILE A 247 -14.34 -5.64 -2.14
CA ILE A 247 -13.10 -4.86 -2.11
C ILE A 247 -11.86 -5.74 -2.33
N TYR A 248 -11.82 -6.95 -1.76
CA TYR A 248 -10.66 -7.83 -1.78
C TYR A 248 -10.17 -8.17 -3.21
N PRO A 249 -11.04 -8.49 -4.19
CA PRO A 249 -10.63 -8.62 -5.58
C PRO A 249 -10.07 -7.33 -6.20
N MET A 250 -10.48 -6.13 -5.76
CA MET A 250 -9.94 -4.86 -6.27
C MET A 250 -8.60 -4.49 -5.63
N LEU A 251 -8.39 -4.85 -4.36
CA LEU A 251 -7.11 -4.72 -3.67
C LEU A 251 -6.09 -5.71 -4.24
N ARG A 252 -6.52 -6.95 -4.50
CA ARG A 252 -5.70 -8.00 -5.11
C ARG A 252 -5.47 -7.80 -6.60
N SER A 253 -6.43 -7.30 -7.37
CA SER A 253 -6.24 -7.11 -8.81
C SER A 253 -5.24 -6.00 -9.14
N LYS A 254 -4.81 -5.17 -8.18
CA LYS A 254 -3.64 -4.29 -8.36
C LYS A 254 -2.29 -4.94 -8.01
N LEU A 255 -2.28 -6.21 -7.61
CA LEU A 255 -1.13 -7.11 -7.79
C LEU A 255 -1.22 -7.85 -9.14
N ASP A 256 -2.41 -8.35 -9.51
CA ASP A 256 -2.58 -9.27 -10.66
C ASP A 256 -2.76 -8.57 -12.05
N CYS A 257 -3.22 -7.31 -12.14
CA CYS A 257 -3.49 -6.61 -13.41
C CYS A 257 -2.28 -5.89 -14.05
N ALA A 258 -1.05 -6.25 -13.68
CA ALA A 258 0.17 -5.74 -14.34
C ALA A 258 0.45 -6.40 -15.72
N ILE A 259 -0.43 -7.30 -16.19
CA ILE A 259 -0.37 -7.93 -17.52
C ILE A 259 -1.74 -7.79 -18.20
N PRO A 260 -1.80 -7.10 -19.34
CA PRO A 260 -2.22 -7.78 -20.58
C PRO A 260 -1.05 -7.99 -21.55
N SER A 261 -0.87 -9.22 -22.04
CA SER A 261 0.23 -9.55 -22.96
C SER A 261 0.00 -8.97 -24.36
N ALA A 262 0.98 -8.21 -24.85
CA ALA A 262 0.91 -7.56 -26.15
C ALA A 262 1.23 -8.51 -27.31
N LYS A 263 0.22 -9.22 -27.85
CA LYS A 263 0.17 -9.73 -29.26
C LYS A 263 -1.16 -10.38 -29.71
N SER A 264 -2.30 -9.82 -29.33
CA SER A 264 -3.55 -9.95 -30.10
C SER A 264 -4.45 -8.72 -29.89
N LEU A 265 -5.60 -8.65 -30.56
CA LEU A 265 -6.57 -7.53 -30.46
C LEU A 265 -6.12 -6.17 -31.06
N PHE A 266 -5.41 -6.20 -32.20
CA PHE A 266 -5.89 -5.34 -33.28
C PHE A 266 -7.20 -5.96 -33.82
N SER A 267 -8.18 -5.13 -34.17
CA SER A 267 -9.56 -5.50 -34.54
C SER A 267 -10.44 -6.10 -33.43
N SER A 268 -11.06 -5.24 -32.62
CA SER A 268 -12.53 -5.15 -32.49
C SER A 268 -12.91 -3.98 -31.57
N GLN A 269 -14.16 -3.51 -31.64
CA GLN A 269 -14.60 -2.29 -30.96
C GLN A 269 -15.18 -2.59 -29.57
N VAL A 270 -14.68 -1.88 -28.55
CA VAL A 270 -15.29 -1.81 -27.22
C VAL A 270 -15.69 -0.34 -26.93
N PRO A 271 -16.90 -0.06 -26.41
CA PRO A 271 -17.35 1.33 -26.22
C PRO A 271 -16.53 2.09 -25.17
N ARG A 272 -16.30 3.39 -25.40
CA ARG A 272 -15.70 4.29 -24.41
C ARG A 272 -16.76 4.75 -23.38
N PRO A 273 -16.40 4.92 -22.10
CA PRO A 273 -17.21 5.67 -21.13
C PRO A 273 -17.53 7.09 -21.62
N GLU A 274 -18.62 7.66 -21.11
CA GLU A 274 -19.28 8.81 -21.73
C GLU A 274 -18.42 10.10 -21.76
N VAL A 275 -18.38 10.72 -22.94
CA VAL A 275 -17.41 11.79 -23.29
C VAL A 275 -17.94 13.21 -22.90
N MET A 276 -18.99 13.29 -22.07
CA MET A 276 -19.83 14.50 -22.02
C MET A 276 -19.24 15.69 -21.25
N GLU A 277 -18.39 15.47 -20.24
CA GLU A 277 -17.76 16.57 -19.49
C GLU A 277 -16.41 17.02 -20.08
N ARG A 278 -15.51 16.09 -20.43
CA ARG A 278 -14.16 16.41 -20.97
C ARG A 278 -14.19 17.30 -22.22
N ARG A 279 -15.31 17.35 -22.96
CA ARG A 279 -15.49 18.25 -24.10
C ARG A 279 -15.63 19.74 -23.72
N LYS A 280 -16.08 20.08 -22.50
CA LYS A 280 -16.31 21.48 -22.11
C LYS A 280 -15.02 22.22 -21.77
N SER A 281 -14.16 21.63 -20.92
CA SER A 281 -12.87 22.23 -20.52
C SER A 281 -11.92 22.43 -21.70
N GLY A 282 -11.71 21.39 -22.51
CA GLY A 282 -10.85 21.45 -23.69
C GLY A 282 -11.27 22.52 -24.70
N LEU A 283 -12.57 22.83 -24.83
CA LEU A 283 -13.06 23.92 -25.69
C LEU A 283 -12.66 25.32 -25.20
N VAL A 284 -12.47 25.52 -23.89
CA VAL A 284 -12.00 26.78 -23.31
C VAL A 284 -10.51 26.95 -23.57
N TYR A 285 -9.69 25.96 -23.20
CA TYR A 285 -8.23 26.02 -23.39
C TYR A 285 -7.84 26.09 -24.87
N ASN A 286 -8.60 25.44 -25.77
CA ASN A 286 -8.42 25.57 -27.22
C ASN A 286 -8.66 27.00 -27.76
N ARG A 287 -9.32 27.89 -27.00
CA ARG A 287 -9.58 29.29 -27.37
C ARG A 287 -8.62 30.30 -26.73
N LEU A 288 -7.59 29.85 -25.99
CA LEU A 288 -6.61 30.76 -25.39
C LEU A 288 -5.92 31.65 -26.45
N PRO A 289 -5.77 32.96 -26.17
CA PRO A 289 -4.95 33.88 -26.97
C PRO A 289 -3.49 33.44 -27.08
N LEU A 290 -2.84 33.79 -28.20
CA LEU A 290 -1.45 33.41 -28.46
C LEU A 290 -0.48 33.96 -27.41
N PHE A 291 -0.69 35.18 -26.89
CA PHE A 291 0.19 35.76 -25.87
C PHE A 291 0.14 35.00 -24.52
N ILE A 292 -0.99 34.36 -24.19
CA ILE A 292 -1.10 33.49 -23.02
C ILE A 292 -0.37 32.17 -23.33
N LEU A 293 -0.63 31.57 -24.48
CA LEU A 293 0.05 30.34 -24.91
C LEU A 293 1.57 30.49 -25.12
N GLN A 294 2.10 31.71 -25.25
CA GLN A 294 3.55 31.99 -25.30
C GLN A 294 4.20 32.07 -23.92
N ASN A 295 3.44 32.32 -22.85
CA ASN A 295 3.95 32.46 -21.48
C ASN A 295 3.47 31.32 -20.54
N ILE A 296 2.55 30.48 -21.00
CA ILE A 296 1.98 29.38 -20.19
C ILE A 296 3.08 28.38 -19.78
N GLY A 297 3.12 28.06 -18.49
CA GLY A 297 4.09 27.13 -17.91
C GLY A 297 5.41 27.77 -17.46
N ARG A 298 5.70 29.03 -17.80
CA ARG A 298 6.97 29.70 -17.44
C ARG A 298 7.28 29.61 -15.94
N ASP A 299 6.30 29.99 -15.13
CA ASP A 299 6.42 30.10 -13.67
C ASP A 299 5.71 28.93 -12.93
N MET A 300 5.34 27.87 -13.65
CA MET A 300 4.71 26.67 -13.08
C MET A 300 5.74 25.59 -12.73
N ASN A 301 5.48 24.78 -11.71
CA ASN A 301 6.26 23.56 -11.41
C ASN A 301 6.02 22.46 -12.47
N ILE A 302 6.71 21.33 -12.39
CA ILE A 302 6.56 20.24 -13.37
C ILE A 302 5.16 19.65 -13.36
N GLU A 303 4.58 19.38 -12.19
CA GLU A 303 3.30 18.68 -12.07
C GLU A 303 2.15 19.54 -12.65
N ASP A 304 2.15 20.85 -12.37
CA ASP A 304 1.25 21.81 -12.99
C ASP A 304 1.46 21.89 -14.51
N ARG A 305 2.72 21.91 -15.00
CA ARG A 305 3.00 21.86 -16.44
C ARG A 305 2.37 20.62 -17.09
N LEU A 306 2.61 19.43 -16.54
CA LEU A 306 2.09 18.17 -17.06
C LEU A 306 0.55 18.14 -17.04
N ASN A 307 -0.06 18.50 -15.91
CA ASN A 307 -1.52 18.52 -15.76
C ASN A 307 -2.19 19.56 -16.66
N PHE A 308 -1.54 20.71 -16.93
CA PHE A 308 -2.03 21.65 -17.95
C PHE A 308 -1.91 21.09 -19.37
N MET A 309 -0.85 20.34 -19.70
CA MET A 309 -0.70 19.71 -21.02
C MET A 309 -1.83 18.71 -21.32
N ASP A 310 -2.29 17.96 -20.31
CA ASP A 310 -3.42 17.03 -20.42
C ASP A 310 -4.77 17.71 -20.72
N THR A 311 -4.92 19.03 -20.50
CA THR A 311 -6.18 19.76 -20.76
C THR A 311 -6.48 20.02 -22.24
N SER A 312 -5.46 20.15 -23.08
CA SER A 312 -5.61 20.60 -24.46
C SER A 312 -4.35 20.36 -25.30
N HIS A 313 -4.53 19.84 -26.52
CA HIS A 313 -3.46 19.71 -27.51
C HIS A 313 -2.78 21.06 -27.88
N ARG A 314 -3.48 22.21 -27.76
CA ARG A 314 -2.84 23.53 -27.95
C ARG A 314 -1.91 23.87 -26.77
N VAL A 315 -2.32 23.56 -25.54
CA VAL A 315 -1.50 23.77 -24.33
C VAL A 315 -0.33 22.78 -24.31
N HIS A 316 -0.56 21.50 -24.64
CA HIS A 316 0.49 20.50 -24.84
C HIS A 316 1.57 20.95 -25.83
N ARG A 317 1.17 21.54 -26.98
CA ARG A 317 2.13 22.03 -27.97
C ARG A 317 2.87 23.31 -27.52
N ALA A 318 2.27 24.09 -26.63
CA ALA A 318 2.88 25.29 -26.07
C ALA A 318 3.90 24.99 -24.96
N ILE A 319 3.58 24.07 -24.03
CA ILE A 319 4.43 23.74 -22.88
C ILE A 319 5.54 22.72 -23.25
N ARG A 320 5.29 21.75 -24.14
CA ARG A 320 6.28 20.71 -24.50
C ARG A 320 7.72 21.23 -24.76
N PRO A 321 7.94 22.36 -25.47
CA PRO A 321 9.28 22.91 -25.66
C PRO A 321 10.05 23.22 -24.36
N SER A 322 9.39 23.58 -23.24
CA SER A 322 10.09 23.89 -21.99
C SER A 322 10.81 22.68 -21.38
N PHE A 323 10.34 21.47 -21.66
CA PHE A 323 10.97 20.24 -21.17
C PHE A 323 12.29 19.90 -21.87
N ARG A 324 12.67 20.64 -22.93
CA ARG A 324 13.95 20.48 -23.65
C ARG A 324 15.12 21.27 -23.06
N VAL A 325 14.87 22.08 -22.03
CA VAL A 325 15.92 22.84 -21.32
C VAL A 325 16.60 21.96 -20.26
N PHE A 326 15.90 20.95 -19.74
CA PHE A 326 16.45 19.98 -18.80
C PHE A 326 17.46 19.05 -19.48
N LYS A 327 18.63 18.92 -18.84
CA LYS A 327 19.74 18.05 -19.26
C LYS A 327 19.99 16.91 -18.27
N ILE A 328 19.67 17.14 -16.99
CA ILE A 328 19.94 16.20 -15.90
C ILE A 328 18.60 15.63 -15.44
N LEU A 329 18.53 14.31 -15.33
CA LEU A 329 17.43 13.56 -14.74
C LEU A 329 17.98 12.67 -13.63
N GLN A 330 17.53 12.89 -12.39
CA GLN A 330 17.73 11.96 -11.29
C GLN A 330 16.41 11.27 -10.96
N ILE A 331 16.45 9.95 -10.78
CA ILE A 331 15.33 9.10 -10.41
C ILE A 331 15.75 8.36 -9.14
N SER A 332 14.90 8.33 -8.12
CA SER A 332 15.15 7.61 -6.87
C SER A 332 13.90 6.83 -6.45
N ASP A 333 14.09 5.76 -5.66
CA ASP A 333 12.98 5.08 -5.00
C ASP A 333 12.34 5.98 -3.92
N GLU A 334 13.11 6.89 -3.33
CA GLU A 334 12.56 8.03 -2.61
C GLU A 334 12.04 9.12 -3.58
N SER A 335 10.73 9.37 -3.55
CA SER A 335 10.07 10.34 -4.43
C SER A 335 10.54 11.79 -4.24
N ALA A 336 11.08 12.12 -3.06
CA ALA A 336 11.69 13.43 -2.78
C ALA A 336 13.03 13.62 -3.53
N GLU A 337 13.75 12.55 -3.86
CA GLU A 337 15.02 12.61 -4.59
C GLU A 337 14.88 12.52 -6.12
N THR A 338 13.66 12.37 -6.64
CA THR A 338 13.39 12.34 -8.09
C THR A 338 13.20 13.76 -8.65
N PHE A 339 14.07 14.21 -9.56
CA PHE A 339 14.05 15.57 -10.11
C PHE A 339 14.65 15.72 -11.53
N LEU A 340 14.31 16.83 -12.18
CA LEU A 340 14.98 17.36 -13.37
C LEU A 340 15.81 18.61 -13.05
N GLN A 341 16.88 18.84 -13.81
CA GLN A 341 17.75 20.02 -13.70
C GLN A 341 18.18 20.52 -15.10
N GLU A 342 18.32 21.84 -15.25
CA GLU A 342 18.78 22.46 -16.52
C GLU A 342 20.30 22.37 -16.70
N ASN A 343 21.05 22.60 -15.62
CA ASN A 343 22.50 22.42 -15.49
C ASN A 343 22.81 22.08 -14.02
N GLU A 344 24.03 21.67 -13.69
CA GLU A 344 24.42 21.16 -12.35
C GLU A 344 24.21 22.16 -11.20
N GLU A 345 24.41 23.46 -11.45
CA GLU A 345 24.17 24.55 -10.49
C GLU A 345 22.71 25.06 -10.50
N GLY A 346 21.85 24.50 -11.35
CA GLY A 346 20.47 24.97 -11.54
C GLY A 346 19.51 24.54 -10.42
N PRO A 347 18.32 25.15 -10.32
CA PRO A 347 17.28 24.67 -9.41
C PRO A 347 16.84 23.24 -9.78
N ARG A 348 16.63 22.39 -8.77
CA ARG A 348 16.05 21.05 -8.92
C ARG A 348 14.53 21.14 -8.99
N PHE A 349 13.95 20.55 -10.02
CA PHE A 349 12.50 20.49 -10.21
C PHE A 349 12.02 19.07 -9.94
N HIS A 350 11.43 18.86 -8.76
CA HIS A 350 10.96 17.55 -8.30
C HIS A 350 9.64 17.15 -8.97
N PHE A 351 9.44 15.85 -9.19
CA PHE A 351 8.21 15.30 -9.78
C PHE A 351 7.95 13.86 -9.30
N PRO A 352 6.68 13.42 -9.21
CA PRO A 352 6.38 12.07 -8.72
C PRO A 352 6.77 11.01 -9.75
N ALA A 353 7.46 9.95 -9.33
CA ALA A 353 7.97 8.89 -10.22
C ALA A 353 6.94 8.25 -11.17
N ILE A 354 5.64 8.28 -10.85
CA ILE A 354 4.56 7.84 -11.74
C ILE A 354 4.48 8.63 -13.07
N ARG A 355 4.96 9.88 -13.08
CA ARG A 355 5.06 10.74 -14.28
C ARG A 355 6.33 10.51 -15.11
N LEU A 356 7.24 9.62 -14.69
CA LEU A 356 8.49 9.35 -15.41
C LEU A 356 8.29 8.99 -16.90
N PRO A 357 7.31 8.16 -17.33
CA PRO A 357 7.12 7.86 -18.75
C PRO A 357 6.75 9.10 -19.57
N ASP A 358 5.97 10.02 -18.99
CA ASP A 358 5.64 11.30 -19.64
C ASP A 358 6.90 12.15 -19.78
N ILE A 359 7.70 12.28 -18.70
CA ILE A 359 8.97 13.01 -18.69
C ILE A 359 9.94 12.47 -19.75
N LEU A 360 10.15 11.15 -19.83
CA LEU A 360 11.03 10.53 -20.83
C LEU A 360 10.57 10.78 -22.27
N SER A 361 9.26 10.96 -22.50
CA SER A 361 8.71 11.31 -23.83
C SER A 361 8.85 12.80 -24.21
N LEU A 362 9.13 13.67 -23.22
CA LEU A 362 9.19 15.12 -23.36
C LEU A 362 10.63 15.66 -23.34
N CYS A 363 11.47 15.14 -22.46
CA CYS A 363 12.86 15.54 -22.25
C CYS A 363 13.81 14.86 -23.26
N THR A 364 13.74 15.29 -24.52
CA THR A 364 14.52 14.73 -25.64
C THR A 364 16.00 15.15 -25.68
N ASN A 365 16.48 15.88 -24.67
CA ASN A 365 17.78 16.54 -24.65
C ASN A 365 18.57 16.21 -23.37
N LEU A 366 18.25 15.10 -22.71
CA LEU A 366 18.95 14.69 -21.49
C LEU A 366 20.38 14.25 -21.82
N GLU A 367 21.34 14.84 -21.13
CA GLU A 367 22.78 14.59 -21.25
C GLU A 367 23.28 13.72 -20.07
N HIS A 368 22.64 13.81 -18.91
CA HIS A 368 23.03 13.10 -17.70
C HIS A 368 21.82 12.43 -17.05
N LEU A 369 21.94 11.14 -16.78
CA LEU A 369 20.91 10.34 -16.11
C LEU A 369 21.51 9.64 -14.89
N SER A 370 20.87 9.81 -13.73
CA SER A 370 21.21 9.10 -12.51
C SER A 370 20.00 8.33 -11.96
N ILE A 371 20.23 7.09 -11.53
CA ILE A 371 19.27 6.24 -10.85
C ILE A 371 19.87 5.92 -9.47
N ALA A 372 19.20 6.35 -8.41
CA ALA A 372 19.54 6.03 -7.02
C ALA A 372 18.50 5.06 -6.44
N ILE A 373 18.92 4.16 -5.55
CA ILE A 373 18.04 3.20 -4.86
C ILE A 373 18.56 2.99 -3.43
N ARG A 374 17.71 3.18 -2.42
CA ARG A 374 18.06 2.98 -0.99
C ARG A 374 17.04 2.07 -0.30
N ALA A 375 17.19 0.77 -0.55
CA ALA A 375 16.23 -0.23 -0.10
C ALA A 375 16.79 -1.16 0.99
N PRO A 376 15.96 -1.66 1.92
CA PRO A 376 16.35 -2.80 2.74
C PRO A 376 16.55 -4.04 1.84
N PHE A 377 17.53 -4.90 2.15
CA PHE A 377 17.76 -6.16 1.44
C PHE A 377 16.70 -7.20 1.83
N THR A 378 15.47 -7.01 1.34
CA THR A 378 14.32 -7.87 1.61
C THR A 378 13.74 -8.44 0.33
N PHE A 379 14.39 -9.47 -0.22
CA PHE A 379 13.88 -10.17 -1.40
C PHE A 379 12.89 -11.28 -1.06
N GLU A 380 11.60 -10.93 -1.12
CA GLU A 380 10.60 -11.90 -1.58
C GLU A 380 10.70 -12.01 -3.12
N LEU A 381 10.75 -13.23 -3.65
CA LEU A 381 10.64 -13.45 -5.09
C LEU A 381 9.20 -13.18 -5.56
N LYS A 382 8.89 -11.91 -5.86
CA LYS A 382 7.74 -11.55 -6.69
C LYS A 382 7.94 -12.18 -8.07
N ASN A 383 7.16 -13.22 -8.40
CA ASN A 383 7.06 -13.80 -9.75
C ASN A 383 6.30 -12.87 -10.73
N GLY A 384 6.65 -11.59 -10.75
CA GLY A 384 6.07 -10.56 -11.60
C GLY A 384 6.90 -10.32 -12.86
N THR A 385 6.26 -10.34 -14.02
CA THR A 385 6.89 -9.86 -15.27
C THR A 385 7.08 -8.36 -15.19
N GLY A 386 8.33 -7.88 -15.31
CA GLY A 386 8.70 -6.47 -15.07
C GLY A 386 7.98 -5.47 -15.97
N ASN A 387 6.92 -4.87 -15.42
CA ASN A 387 6.10 -3.80 -16.01
C ASN A 387 5.67 -2.76 -14.95
N GLY A 388 6.23 -2.83 -13.73
CA GLY A 388 6.05 -1.78 -12.72
C GLY A 388 6.91 -0.56 -13.01
N PRO A 389 6.85 0.50 -12.18
CA PRO A 389 7.95 1.46 -12.09
C PRO A 389 9.26 0.70 -11.79
N ILE A 390 10.41 1.26 -12.21
CA ILE A 390 11.73 0.59 -12.26
C ILE A 390 12.09 -0.17 -10.97
N PHE A 391 11.67 0.36 -9.82
CA PHE A 391 11.97 -0.12 -8.47
C PHE A 391 11.15 -1.35 -8.02
N ASP A 392 10.07 -1.72 -8.73
CA ASP A 392 9.11 -2.75 -8.28
C ASP A 392 9.56 -4.20 -8.56
N SER A 393 10.54 -4.38 -9.45
CA SER A 393 11.06 -5.68 -9.89
C SER A 393 12.35 -6.09 -9.17
N PRO A 394 12.62 -7.40 -9.02
CA PRO A 394 13.91 -7.87 -8.53
C PRO A 394 15.11 -7.45 -9.37
N MET A 395 16.21 -7.07 -8.71
CA MET A 395 17.55 -6.98 -9.32
C MET A 395 17.92 -8.26 -10.08
N LEU A 396 17.47 -9.41 -9.57
CA LEU A 396 17.73 -10.72 -10.14
C LEU A 396 17.00 -10.97 -11.48
N ASN A 397 16.08 -10.10 -11.89
CA ASN A 397 15.43 -10.18 -13.19
C ASN A 397 16.41 -9.87 -14.33
N VAL A 398 16.21 -10.54 -15.47
CA VAL A 398 17.02 -10.35 -16.69
C VAL A 398 17.02 -8.87 -17.10
N GLY A 399 18.19 -8.23 -17.05
CA GLY A 399 18.38 -6.82 -17.38
C GLY A 399 18.62 -5.89 -16.17
N GLY A 400 18.35 -6.33 -14.95
CA GLY A 400 18.54 -5.49 -13.75
C GLY A 400 17.63 -4.26 -13.73
N TYR A 401 18.06 -3.18 -13.08
CA TYR A 401 17.33 -1.90 -13.10
C TYR A 401 17.53 -1.13 -14.41
N ILE A 402 18.75 -1.13 -14.95
CA ILE A 402 19.07 -0.40 -16.18
C ILE A 402 18.30 -0.98 -17.35
N GLY A 403 18.21 -2.30 -17.49
CA GLY A 403 17.44 -2.95 -18.56
C GLY A 403 15.94 -2.66 -18.51
N GLN A 404 15.38 -2.41 -17.32
CA GLN A 404 13.99 -1.97 -17.17
C GLN A 404 13.80 -0.50 -17.55
N PHE A 405 14.72 0.39 -17.12
CA PHE A 405 14.74 1.77 -17.62
C PHE A 405 14.89 1.78 -19.15
N TRP A 406 15.75 0.92 -19.70
CA TRP A 406 16.03 0.80 -21.14
C TRP A 406 14.81 0.36 -21.96
N ALA A 407 13.94 -0.46 -21.39
CA ALA A 407 12.66 -0.84 -22.01
C ALA A 407 11.64 0.31 -22.06
N LEU A 408 11.79 1.32 -21.20
CA LEU A 408 10.94 2.53 -21.13
C LEU A 408 11.54 3.72 -21.88
N ALA A 409 12.87 3.78 -22.03
CA ALA A 409 13.59 4.89 -22.60
C ALA A 409 13.43 5.01 -24.13
N PRO A 410 12.99 6.15 -24.67
CA PRO A 410 12.95 6.36 -26.12
C PRO A 410 14.35 6.37 -26.75
N GLU A 411 14.53 5.69 -27.88
CA GLU A 411 15.82 5.58 -28.59
C GLU A 411 16.49 6.93 -28.94
N ALA A 412 15.71 8.01 -28.99
CA ALA A 412 16.22 9.37 -29.19
C ALA A 412 16.95 9.94 -27.95
N LEU A 413 16.53 9.59 -26.74
CA LEU A 413 17.16 9.98 -25.47
C LEU A 413 18.50 9.26 -25.29
N LEU A 414 18.55 7.97 -25.67
CA LEU A 414 19.77 7.15 -25.62
C LEU A 414 20.92 7.70 -26.49
N LYS A 415 20.60 8.58 -27.45
CA LYS A 415 21.56 9.24 -28.36
C LYS A 415 21.91 10.68 -27.95
N SER A 416 21.30 11.22 -26.88
CA SER A 416 21.67 12.52 -26.30
C SER A 416 22.47 12.42 -25.00
N LEU A 417 22.45 11.24 -24.34
CA LEU A 417 23.21 10.99 -23.12
C LEU A 417 24.73 11.13 -23.33
N LYS A 418 25.40 11.59 -22.28
CA LYS A 418 26.86 11.69 -22.09
C LYS A 418 27.30 10.89 -20.87
N SER A 419 26.44 10.76 -19.85
CA SER A 419 26.65 9.83 -18.74
C SER A 419 25.36 9.17 -18.24
N LEU A 420 25.49 7.94 -17.76
CA LEU A 420 24.51 7.15 -17.02
C LEU A 420 25.15 6.69 -15.70
N SER A 421 24.49 6.94 -14.57
CA SER A 421 24.87 6.38 -13.27
C SER A 421 23.74 5.56 -12.65
N LEU A 422 24.08 4.39 -12.10
CA LEU A 422 23.22 3.62 -11.18
C LEU A 422 23.95 3.48 -9.85
N THR A 423 23.36 3.94 -8.75
CA THR A 423 23.84 3.73 -7.39
C THR A 423 22.75 2.99 -6.61
N VAL A 424 23.09 1.87 -5.97
CA VAL A 424 22.16 1.10 -5.15
C VAL A 424 22.78 0.76 -3.81
N ASP A 425 22.22 1.33 -2.74
CA ASP A 425 22.59 1.08 -1.36
C ASP A 425 21.57 0.10 -0.75
N LEU A 426 22.00 -1.14 -0.49
CA LEU A 426 21.16 -2.15 0.17
C LEU A 426 21.56 -2.34 1.63
N VAL A 427 20.56 -2.26 2.53
CA VAL A 427 20.77 -2.37 3.98
C VAL A 427 20.11 -3.66 4.52
N CYS A 428 20.89 -4.53 5.14
CA CYS A 428 20.41 -5.78 5.73
C CYS A 428 20.78 -5.87 7.23
N PRO A 429 20.05 -6.64 8.05
CA PRO A 429 20.47 -6.85 9.44
C PRO A 429 21.79 -7.63 9.49
N TYR A 430 21.84 -8.77 8.80
CA TYR A 430 22.99 -9.66 8.74
C TYR A 430 23.20 -10.20 7.32
N LEU A 431 24.44 -10.55 6.94
CA LEU A 431 24.71 -11.11 5.60
C LEU A 431 23.96 -12.43 5.32
N ARG A 432 23.54 -13.20 6.34
CA ARG A 432 22.65 -14.37 6.12
C ARG A 432 21.25 -14.04 5.62
N ASN A 433 20.85 -12.76 5.62
CA ASN A 433 19.61 -12.28 5.00
C ASN A 433 19.76 -11.97 3.50
N VAL A 434 20.99 -11.90 2.97
CA VAL A 434 21.26 -11.69 1.55
C VAL A 434 20.78 -12.90 0.74
N CYS A 435 19.91 -12.64 -0.24
CA CYS A 435 19.49 -13.65 -1.21
C CYS A 435 20.64 -13.95 -2.19
N MET A 436 20.80 -15.22 -2.57
CA MET A 436 21.83 -15.66 -3.52
C MET A 436 21.19 -16.17 -4.81
N PRO A 437 21.81 -15.98 -6.00
CA PRO A 437 23.09 -15.30 -6.24
C PRO A 437 23.04 -13.79 -5.98
N LEU A 438 24.20 -13.14 -6.00
CA LEU A 438 24.32 -11.68 -5.94
C LEU A 438 23.83 -11.01 -7.24
N PRO A 439 23.40 -9.74 -7.18
CA PRO A 439 22.79 -9.01 -8.29
C PRO A 439 23.83 -8.47 -9.30
N PHE A 440 24.19 -9.29 -10.28
CA PHE A 440 25.09 -8.91 -11.39
C PHE A 440 24.37 -8.62 -12.71
N GLN A 441 23.04 -8.64 -12.73
CA GLN A 441 22.22 -8.51 -13.93
C GLN A 441 22.41 -7.15 -14.63
N ASP A 442 22.62 -6.07 -13.87
CA ASP A 442 22.96 -4.75 -14.41
C ASP A 442 24.34 -4.73 -15.10
N LEU A 443 25.37 -5.38 -14.52
CA LEU A 443 26.68 -5.56 -15.18
C LEU A 443 26.55 -6.34 -16.49
N TYR A 444 25.82 -7.45 -16.47
CA TYR A 444 25.59 -8.25 -17.67
C TYR A 444 24.81 -7.48 -18.74
N PHE A 445 23.81 -6.69 -18.35
CA PHE A 445 23.09 -5.82 -19.28
C PHE A 445 24.01 -4.73 -19.85
N ALA A 446 24.79 -4.07 -18.99
CA ALA A 446 25.70 -3.01 -19.37
C ALA A 446 26.71 -3.48 -20.42
N VAL A 447 27.46 -4.53 -20.12
CA VAL A 447 28.47 -5.11 -21.03
C VAL A 447 27.86 -5.60 -22.35
N SER A 448 26.61 -6.09 -22.36
CA SER A 448 25.97 -6.62 -23.57
C SER A 448 25.21 -5.60 -24.42
N HIS A 449 24.75 -4.48 -23.85
CA HIS A 449 23.87 -3.52 -24.54
C HIS A 449 24.37 -2.07 -24.55
N LEU A 450 25.28 -1.67 -23.66
CA LEU A 450 25.70 -0.27 -23.49
C LEU A 450 27.06 0.06 -24.09
N LEU A 451 27.95 -0.95 -24.27
CA LEU A 451 29.27 -0.79 -24.94
C LEU A 451 29.20 -0.22 -26.37
N GLN A 452 28.02 -0.19 -26.99
CA GLN A 452 27.80 0.33 -28.35
C GLN A 452 27.46 1.84 -28.39
N TYR A 453 27.42 2.53 -27.25
CA TYR A 453 27.11 3.96 -27.13
C TYR A 453 28.30 4.75 -26.57
N ASP A 454 28.46 6.00 -27.01
CA ASP A 454 29.60 6.86 -26.67
C ASP A 454 29.51 7.54 -25.27
N PHE A 455 28.51 7.21 -24.44
CA PHE A 455 28.32 7.79 -23.10
C PHE A 455 29.02 6.96 -22.01
N THR A 456 29.48 7.59 -20.93
CA THR A 456 30.04 6.87 -19.78
C THR A 456 28.94 6.20 -18.96
N THR A 457 29.16 4.97 -18.52
CA THR A 457 28.27 4.26 -17.59
C THR A 457 29.02 3.97 -16.30
N SER A 458 28.45 4.37 -15.15
CA SER A 458 28.98 3.99 -13.83
C SER A 458 27.89 3.27 -13.05
N ILE A 459 28.22 2.14 -12.44
CA ILE A 459 27.29 1.31 -11.68
C ILE A 459 27.92 0.96 -10.34
N GLN A 460 27.23 1.21 -9.24
CA GLN A 460 27.73 0.98 -7.89
C GLN A 460 26.64 0.27 -7.07
N VAL A 461 26.96 -0.91 -6.53
CA VAL A 461 26.04 -1.71 -5.70
C VAL A 461 26.68 -2.01 -4.35
N GLY A 462 26.20 -1.34 -3.30
CA GLY A 462 26.62 -1.56 -1.91
C GLY A 462 25.66 -2.49 -1.17
N ILE A 463 26.20 -3.43 -0.39
CA ILE A 463 25.43 -4.30 0.52
C ILE A 463 26.00 -4.17 1.92
N CYS A 464 25.30 -3.44 2.79
CA CYS A 464 25.68 -3.19 4.17
C CYS A 464 24.92 -4.13 5.12
N ALA A 465 25.63 -4.81 6.03
CA ALA A 465 25.05 -5.49 7.20
C ALA A 465 25.15 -4.58 8.44
N THR A 466 24.02 -4.22 9.05
CA THR A 466 23.96 -3.25 10.16
C THR A 466 24.40 -3.82 11.51
N GLU A 467 24.35 -5.14 11.67
CA GLU A 467 24.69 -5.83 12.92
C GLU A 467 26.11 -6.43 12.86
N GLU A 468 26.70 -6.69 14.03
CA GLU A 468 28.06 -7.25 14.13
C GLU A 468 28.21 -8.63 13.42
N PRO A 469 29.40 -8.95 12.87
CA PRO A 469 29.65 -10.23 12.21
C PRO A 469 29.44 -11.43 13.15
N SER A 470 28.43 -12.27 12.87
CA SER A 470 28.17 -13.48 13.65
C SER A 470 28.74 -14.74 13.00
N PHE A 471 29.03 -15.77 13.79
CA PHE A 471 29.40 -17.11 13.29
C PHE A 471 28.34 -17.73 12.35
N GLN A 472 27.09 -17.26 12.39
CA GLN A 472 26.01 -17.72 11.50
C GLN A 472 26.08 -17.08 10.10
N ASP A 473 26.84 -16.00 9.93
CA ASP A 473 26.98 -15.27 8.66
C ASP A 473 28.16 -15.75 7.82
N ILE A 474 29.14 -16.44 8.43
CA ILE A 474 30.31 -17.00 7.74
C ILE A 474 29.91 -17.82 6.50
N PRO A 475 28.90 -18.73 6.54
CA PRO A 475 28.48 -19.48 5.35
C PRO A 475 27.77 -18.62 4.29
N ALA A 476 27.23 -17.46 4.64
CA ALA A 476 26.66 -16.51 3.70
C ALA A 476 27.77 -15.67 3.04
N ALA A 477 28.63 -15.06 3.86
CA ALA A 477 29.79 -14.30 3.40
C ALA A 477 30.69 -15.13 2.48
N MET A 478 31.00 -16.39 2.81
CA MET A 478 31.77 -17.28 1.93
C MET A 478 31.12 -17.45 0.55
N ARG A 479 29.80 -17.71 0.49
CA ARG A 479 29.07 -17.81 -0.79
C ARG A 479 29.06 -16.49 -1.57
N MET A 480 28.99 -15.35 -0.89
CA MET A 480 29.09 -14.03 -1.52
C MET A 480 30.48 -13.81 -2.12
N LYS A 481 31.57 -14.11 -1.37
CA LYS A 481 32.96 -14.07 -1.89
C LYS A 481 33.16 -15.00 -3.09
N ASP A 482 32.62 -16.21 -3.05
CA ASP A 482 32.70 -17.16 -4.17
C ASP A 482 31.94 -16.68 -5.40
N ASN A 483 30.87 -15.91 -5.21
CA ASN A 483 30.11 -15.33 -6.31
C ASN A 483 30.82 -14.09 -6.93
N LEU A 484 31.48 -13.26 -6.11
CA LEU A 484 32.43 -12.23 -6.58
C LEU A 484 33.57 -12.85 -7.39
N ARG A 485 34.23 -13.91 -6.87
CA ARG A 485 35.29 -14.67 -7.57
C ARG A 485 34.83 -15.20 -8.92
N TRP A 486 33.61 -15.73 -8.99
CA TRP A 486 33.06 -16.27 -10.23
C TRP A 486 32.82 -15.19 -11.30
N VAL A 487 32.26 -14.03 -10.93
CA VAL A 487 32.09 -12.90 -11.87
C VAL A 487 33.43 -12.30 -12.27
N ALA A 488 34.38 -12.18 -11.35
CA ALA A 488 35.72 -11.71 -11.66
C ALA A 488 36.40 -12.60 -12.71
N TRP A 489 36.28 -13.93 -12.57
CA TRP A 489 36.78 -14.90 -13.55
C TRP A 489 36.04 -14.77 -14.90
N ASP A 490 34.71 -14.70 -14.90
CA ASP A 490 33.89 -14.58 -16.11
C ASP A 490 34.20 -13.30 -16.90
N MET A 491 34.29 -12.15 -16.23
CA MET A 491 34.63 -10.86 -16.87
C MET A 491 36.09 -10.80 -17.34
N THR A 492 37.02 -11.37 -16.59
CA THR A 492 38.43 -11.52 -17.04
C THR A 492 38.52 -12.43 -18.26
N SER A 493 37.73 -13.51 -18.33
CA SER A 493 37.69 -14.42 -19.48
C SER A 493 37.18 -13.76 -20.77
N LYS A 494 36.39 -12.69 -20.63
CA LYS A 494 35.89 -11.83 -21.72
C LYS A 494 36.87 -10.72 -22.12
N GLY A 495 37.99 -10.58 -21.41
CA GLY A 495 39.02 -9.58 -21.68
C GLY A 495 38.77 -8.20 -21.05
N HIS A 496 37.85 -8.09 -20.09
CA HIS A 496 37.66 -6.86 -19.31
C HIS A 496 38.69 -6.76 -18.19
N LYS A 497 39.01 -5.55 -17.75
CA LYS A 497 39.89 -5.34 -16.60
C LYS A 497 39.06 -5.49 -15.33
N VAL A 498 39.58 -6.26 -14.38
CA VAL A 498 38.89 -6.56 -13.12
C VAL A 498 39.86 -6.35 -11.96
N ASN A 499 39.38 -5.74 -10.87
CA ASN A 499 39.99 -5.82 -9.55
C ASN A 499 39.01 -6.53 -8.59
N LEU A 500 39.55 -7.20 -7.57
CA LEU A 500 38.80 -8.08 -6.68
C LEU A 500 39.47 -8.07 -5.31
N GLU A 501 38.87 -7.36 -4.36
CA GLU A 501 39.42 -7.21 -3.00
C GLU A 501 38.55 -8.00 -2.03
N LEU A 502 39.14 -8.99 -1.35
CA LEU A 502 38.43 -9.95 -0.52
C LEU A 502 39.11 -10.10 0.84
N ASP A 503 38.67 -9.32 1.83
CA ASP A 503 39.24 -9.36 3.17
C ASP A 503 38.45 -10.29 4.12
N ASP A 504 39.14 -11.22 4.75
CA ASP A 504 38.61 -12.15 5.75
C ASP A 504 38.50 -11.52 7.16
N TYR A 505 39.03 -10.31 7.37
CA TYR A 505 39.11 -9.61 8.65
C TYR A 505 38.38 -8.26 8.68
N THR A 506 38.62 -7.33 7.74
CA THR A 506 37.93 -6.01 7.77
C THR A 506 36.46 -6.07 7.35
N GLY A 507 36.01 -7.20 6.79
CA GLY A 507 34.63 -7.42 6.36
C GLY A 507 34.29 -6.78 5.01
N TYR A 508 35.04 -5.80 4.53
CA TYR A 508 34.87 -5.22 3.19
C TYR A 508 35.33 -6.19 2.10
N ASN A 509 34.46 -6.43 1.11
CA ASN A 509 34.69 -7.37 0.02
C ASN A 509 34.01 -6.85 -1.25
N ASP A 510 34.76 -6.53 -2.31
CA ASP A 510 34.21 -6.01 -3.57
C ASP A 510 34.79 -6.65 -4.84
N VAL A 511 34.08 -6.43 -5.95
CA VAL A 511 34.60 -6.61 -7.31
C VAL A 511 34.35 -5.34 -8.10
N THR A 512 35.38 -4.89 -8.82
CA THR A 512 35.35 -3.74 -9.73
C THR A 512 35.68 -4.19 -11.15
N VAL A 513 34.91 -3.75 -12.14
CA VAL A 513 34.99 -4.20 -13.54
C VAL A 513 35.00 -2.98 -14.48
N GLU A 514 36.14 -2.76 -15.13
CA GLU A 514 36.32 -1.75 -16.17
C GLU A 514 36.17 -2.39 -17.56
N ALA A 515 35.10 -2.01 -18.26
CA ALA A 515 34.76 -2.47 -19.60
C ALA A 515 34.54 -1.26 -20.53
N GLY A 516 35.62 -0.73 -21.11
CA GLY A 516 35.57 0.36 -22.09
C GLY A 516 35.07 1.67 -21.49
N ASN A 517 33.83 2.04 -21.81
CA ASN A 517 33.10 3.21 -21.27
C ASN A 517 32.27 2.87 -20.01
N ILE A 518 32.31 1.64 -19.54
CA ILE A 518 31.56 1.13 -18.39
C ILE A 518 32.51 0.88 -17.21
N ASP A 519 32.15 1.44 -16.06
CA ASP A 519 32.71 1.16 -14.75
C ASP A 519 31.60 0.53 -13.87
N TYR A 520 31.91 -0.56 -13.18
CA TYR A 520 30.99 -1.28 -12.31
C TYR A 520 31.69 -1.69 -11.02
N SER A 521 31.09 -1.40 -9.87
CA SER A 521 31.46 -1.98 -8.58
C SER A 521 30.27 -2.70 -7.93
N LEU A 522 30.56 -3.84 -7.30
CA LEU A 522 29.67 -4.43 -6.29
C LEU A 522 30.49 -4.81 -5.07
N GLY A 523 30.16 -4.20 -3.93
CA GLY A 523 30.82 -4.39 -2.66
C GLY A 523 29.85 -4.77 -1.55
N PHE A 524 30.29 -5.60 -0.62
CA PHE A 524 29.57 -5.89 0.62
C PHE A 524 30.47 -5.71 1.84
N PHE A 525 29.87 -5.24 2.93
CA PHE A 525 30.58 -4.92 4.17
C PHE A 525 29.65 -4.98 5.39
N TYR A 526 30.24 -4.98 6.58
CA TYR A 526 29.54 -4.75 7.83
C TYR A 526 29.65 -3.27 8.21
N PHE A 527 28.58 -2.71 8.79
CA PHE A 527 28.55 -1.34 9.28
C PHE A 527 29.58 -1.16 10.39
N ASN A 528 30.43 -0.14 10.26
CA ASN A 528 31.38 0.23 11.30
C ASN A 528 31.14 1.69 11.72
N PRO A 529 30.60 1.94 12.93
CA PRO A 529 30.34 3.29 13.43
C PRO A 529 31.57 4.21 13.34
N GLU A 530 32.78 3.69 13.63
CA GLU A 530 34.02 4.46 13.62
C GLU A 530 34.38 5.03 12.22
N LEU A 531 33.89 4.39 11.16
CA LEU A 531 34.10 4.79 9.76
C LEU A 531 32.89 5.53 9.16
N CYS A 532 31.69 5.31 9.68
CA CYS A 532 30.45 5.85 9.14
C CYS A 532 30.00 7.16 9.82
N GLU A 533 30.43 7.45 11.05
CA GLU A 533 30.10 8.70 11.74
C GLU A 533 31.11 9.82 11.42
N PRO A 534 30.66 11.04 11.06
CA PRO A 534 31.53 12.18 10.78
C PRO A 534 32.29 12.64 12.03
N GLU A 535 33.52 13.15 11.85
CA GLU A 535 34.44 13.45 12.96
C GLU A 535 33.94 14.53 13.95
N GLU A 536 32.86 15.24 13.63
CA GLU A 536 32.29 16.28 14.49
C GLU A 536 31.50 15.71 15.68
N GLU A 537 30.94 14.49 15.56
CA GLU A 537 30.17 13.85 16.65
C GLU A 537 31.07 13.06 17.62
N ARG A 538 32.30 12.70 17.23
CA ARG A 538 33.33 12.01 18.04
C ARG A 538 33.94 12.86 19.18
N LYS A 539 33.17 13.79 19.77
CA LYS A 539 33.65 14.78 20.78
C LYS A 539 32.73 15.05 21.98
N PHE A 540 31.87 14.11 22.39
CA PHE A 540 31.24 14.17 23.73
C PHE A 540 30.91 12.78 24.34
N GLU A 541 31.95 12.05 24.78
CA GLU A 541 31.89 11.13 25.93
C GLU A 541 33.10 11.35 26.85
#